data_AF-A0A7C5VGU8-F1
#
_entry.id   AF-A0A7C5VGU8-F1
#
_cell.length_a   1.000
_cell.length_b   1.000
_cell.length_c   1.000
_cell.angle_alpha   90.00
_cell.angle_beta   90.00
_cell.angle_gamma   90.00
#
_symmetry.space_group_name_H-M   'P 1'
#
loop_
_entity.id
_entity.type
_entity.pdbx_description
1 polymer ?
#
loop_
_entity_poly.entity_id
_entity_poly.type
_entity_poly.pdbx_seq_one_letter_code
_entity_poly.pdbx_strand_id
1 'polypeptide(L)'
;MIGRVTQNAISNEFLFYLKDRMVQMNKRQTDLTSMSKIRMPEDDPVGTTLSMQYQSRLKEIETFIRNIEEGEARLNLMDSNLQSATDILQRIRELTVQAANGTYTKEDTKKMAIEIDQLIRELVNIANSYYKQTSLYGGYKTDLPFRIETGLSEDLDYEVIKKVVYMGDDGIIMRQVDTWDFVQINLNGNRLFASENMIIKSSEPGTGYVADRDMSFKINGMEVKVFKGDNLETIVEKINNLKIPVKAYIDNSTGNNFLVIESTIPHNITIEDVGDGELWRD
;
A
#
# COMPACT_ATOMS: atom_id res chain seq x y z
N MET A 1 -68.49 -17.10 61.14
CA MET A 1 -68.46 -17.86 59.86
C MET A 1 -67.19 -17.48 59.09
N ILE A 2 -66.03 -18.05 59.42
CA ILE A 2 -64.71 -17.70 58.83
C ILE A 2 -63.97 -18.93 58.24
N GLY A 3 -64.52 -20.15 58.32
CA GLY A 3 -63.77 -21.40 58.08
C GLY A 3 -63.75 -22.01 56.67
N ARG A 4 -64.45 -21.44 55.66
CA ARG A 4 -64.50 -22.04 54.30
C ARG A 4 -63.87 -21.19 53.19
N VAL A 5 -63.80 -19.87 53.39
CA VAL A 5 -63.10 -18.96 52.46
C VAL A 5 -61.59 -19.01 52.70
N THR A 6 -61.16 -19.19 53.95
CA THR A 6 -59.76 -19.33 54.35
C THR A 6 -59.11 -20.61 53.86
N GLN A 7 -59.80 -21.76 53.90
CA GLN A 7 -59.22 -23.03 53.42
C GLN A 7 -58.93 -23.00 51.91
N ASN A 8 -59.85 -22.48 51.10
CA ASN A 8 -59.63 -22.32 49.66
C ASN A 8 -58.60 -21.23 49.35
N ALA A 9 -58.55 -20.15 50.15
CA ALA A 9 -57.52 -19.13 50.03
C ALA A 9 -56.12 -19.69 50.34
N ILE A 10 -55.97 -20.48 51.41
CA ILE A 10 -54.71 -21.13 51.81
C ILE A 10 -54.27 -22.14 50.73
N SER A 11 -55.18 -22.94 50.19
CA SER A 11 -54.86 -23.87 49.10
C SER A 11 -54.45 -23.15 47.82
N ASN A 12 -55.12 -22.06 47.44
CA ASN A 12 -54.76 -21.26 46.28
C ASN A 12 -53.41 -20.53 46.45
N GLU A 13 -53.14 -20.03 47.65
CA GLU A 13 -51.87 -19.40 48.01
C GLU A 13 -50.72 -20.42 47.99
N PHE A 14 -50.94 -21.63 48.52
CA PHE A 14 -49.97 -22.73 48.40
C PHE A 14 -49.70 -23.13 46.95
N LEU A 15 -50.74 -23.24 46.12
CA LEU A 15 -50.58 -23.52 44.69
C LEU A 15 -49.86 -22.40 43.95
N PHE A 16 -50.08 -21.13 44.33
CA PHE A 16 -49.35 -19.99 43.79
C PHE A 16 -47.86 -20.06 44.15
N TYR A 17 -47.53 -20.29 45.43
CA TYR A 17 -46.13 -20.44 45.86
C TYR A 17 -45.47 -21.66 45.21
N LEU A 18 -46.15 -22.79 45.08
CA LEU A 18 -45.61 -23.96 44.38
C LEU A 18 -45.29 -23.64 42.92
N LYS A 19 -46.19 -22.95 42.21
CA LYS A 19 -45.97 -22.54 40.82
C LYS A 19 -44.77 -21.59 40.72
N ASP A 20 -44.67 -20.59 41.60
CA ASP A 20 -43.52 -19.68 41.66
C ASP A 20 -42.21 -20.45 41.91
N ARG A 21 -42.20 -21.40 42.87
CA ARG A 21 -41.04 -22.25 43.13
C ARG A 21 -40.65 -23.12 41.94
N MET A 22 -41.62 -23.69 41.22
CA MET A 22 -41.36 -24.47 40.00
C MET A 22 -40.77 -23.61 38.89
N VAL A 23 -41.25 -22.37 38.70
CA VAL A 23 -40.69 -21.43 37.72
C VAL A 23 -39.25 -21.07 38.08
N GLN A 24 -38.97 -20.75 39.35
CA GLN A 24 -37.60 -20.45 39.81
C GLN A 24 -36.65 -21.66 39.70
N MET A 25 -37.15 -22.88 39.91
CA MET A 25 -36.37 -24.11 39.75
C MET A 25 -36.02 -24.35 38.28
N ASN A 26 -37.00 -24.24 37.38
CA ASN A 26 -36.77 -24.38 35.93
C ASN A 26 -35.81 -23.32 35.40
N LYS A 27 -35.91 -22.07 35.87
CA LYS A 27 -34.96 -21.00 35.52
C LYS A 27 -33.54 -21.37 35.92
N ARG A 28 -33.32 -21.71 37.20
CA ARG A 28 -32.00 -22.13 37.70
C ARG A 28 -31.44 -23.36 37.00
N GLN A 29 -32.30 -24.35 36.71
CA GLN A 29 -31.87 -25.52 35.95
C GLN A 29 -31.41 -25.13 34.54
N THR A 30 -32.11 -24.18 33.91
CA THR A 30 -31.71 -23.71 32.58
C THR A 30 -30.43 -22.88 32.59
N ASP A 31 -30.24 -22.02 33.60
CA ASP A 31 -29.02 -21.23 33.80
C ASP A 31 -27.81 -22.17 34.01
N LEU A 32 -27.99 -23.23 34.80
CA LEU A 32 -26.97 -24.27 34.99
C LEU A 32 -26.65 -25.03 33.71
N THR A 33 -27.66 -25.42 32.93
CA THR A 33 -27.44 -26.14 31.66
C THR A 33 -26.80 -25.27 30.57
N SER A 34 -27.14 -23.97 30.54
CA SER A 34 -26.60 -23.03 29.56
C SER A 34 -25.26 -22.43 29.99
N MET A 35 -24.87 -22.61 31.27
CA MET A 35 -23.71 -21.99 31.91
C MET A 35 -23.66 -20.46 31.75
N SER A 36 -24.79 -19.82 31.40
CA SER A 36 -24.91 -18.37 31.25
C SER A 36 -25.87 -17.82 32.29
N LYS A 37 -25.43 -16.75 32.97
CA LYS A 37 -26.24 -16.03 33.95
C LYS A 37 -27.25 -15.08 33.29
N ILE A 38 -26.98 -14.66 32.05
CA ILE A 38 -27.80 -13.72 31.28
C ILE A 38 -28.18 -14.41 29.99
N ARG A 39 -29.47 -14.74 29.83
CA ARG A 39 -29.97 -15.45 28.66
C ARG A 39 -30.87 -14.57 27.81
N MET A 40 -31.71 -13.76 28.46
CA MET A 40 -32.63 -12.86 27.79
C MET A 40 -32.36 -11.42 28.25
N PRO A 41 -32.50 -10.41 27.37
CA PRO A 41 -32.32 -9.01 27.76
C PRO A 41 -33.21 -8.55 28.92
N GLU A 42 -34.34 -9.23 29.12
CA GLU A 42 -35.27 -9.00 30.23
C GLU A 42 -34.73 -9.44 31.61
N ASP A 43 -33.76 -10.37 31.67
CA ASP A 43 -33.21 -10.88 32.92
C ASP A 43 -32.25 -9.87 33.58
N ASP A 44 -31.46 -9.18 32.75
CA ASP A 44 -30.55 -8.10 33.15
C ASP A 44 -30.24 -7.23 31.92
N PRO A 45 -30.95 -6.11 31.70
CA PRO A 45 -30.72 -5.25 30.54
C PRO A 45 -29.35 -4.55 30.59
N VAL A 46 -28.84 -4.26 31.79
CA VAL A 46 -27.53 -3.61 31.97
C VAL A 46 -26.41 -4.60 31.67
N GLY A 47 -26.46 -5.79 32.27
CA GLY A 47 -25.51 -6.86 32.01
C GLY A 47 -25.56 -7.39 30.58
N THR A 48 -26.74 -7.42 29.95
CA THR A 48 -26.89 -7.74 28.53
C THR A 48 -26.20 -6.71 27.66
N THR A 49 -26.43 -5.42 27.91
CA THR A 49 -25.77 -4.33 27.16
C THR A 49 -24.26 -4.42 27.29
N LEU A 50 -23.74 -4.63 28.49
CA LEU A 50 -22.30 -4.80 28.73
C LEU A 50 -21.73 -6.04 28.02
N SER A 51 -22.47 -7.15 28.04
CA SER A 51 -22.08 -8.39 27.34
C SER A 51 -22.03 -8.20 25.83
N MET A 52 -23.00 -7.48 25.26
CA MET A 52 -23.01 -7.11 23.84
C MET A 52 -21.83 -6.21 23.49
N GLN A 53 -21.48 -5.23 24.34
CA GLN A 53 -20.29 -4.39 24.16
C GLN A 53 -19.01 -5.23 24.16
N TYR A 54 -18.86 -6.18 25.09
CA TYR A 54 -17.71 -7.09 25.11
C TYR A 54 -17.66 -7.98 23.88
N GLN A 55 -18.80 -8.53 23.43
CA GLN A 55 -18.87 -9.33 22.21
C GLN A 55 -18.47 -8.51 20.97
N SER A 56 -18.90 -7.24 20.88
CA SER A 56 -18.48 -6.34 19.81
C SER A 56 -16.97 -6.13 19.83
N ARG A 57 -16.40 -5.81 21.00
CA ARG A 57 -14.96 -5.63 21.17
C ARG A 57 -14.16 -6.90 20.84
N LEU A 58 -14.64 -8.07 21.24
CA LEU A 58 -13.99 -9.34 20.90
C LEU A 58 -13.94 -9.55 19.38
N LYS A 59 -15.05 -9.27 18.68
CA LYS A 59 -15.12 -9.39 17.22
C LYS A 59 -14.19 -8.38 16.51
N GLU A 60 -14.05 -7.18 17.05
CA GLU A 60 -13.08 -6.18 16.58
C GLU A 60 -11.65 -6.71 16.75
N ILE A 61 -11.30 -7.22 17.94
CA ILE A 61 -9.99 -7.82 18.22
C ILE A 61 -9.70 -9.00 17.28
N GLU A 62 -10.65 -9.90 17.05
CA GLU A 62 -10.50 -11.01 16.11
C GLU A 62 -10.20 -10.53 14.67
N THR A 63 -10.78 -9.40 14.28
CA THR A 63 -10.52 -8.77 12.99
C THR A 63 -9.11 -8.17 12.96
N PHE A 64 -8.68 -7.52 14.04
CA PHE A 64 -7.32 -6.98 14.17
C PHE A 64 -6.26 -8.08 14.12
N ILE A 65 -6.45 -9.20 14.83
CA ILE A 65 -5.54 -10.35 14.79
C ILE A 65 -5.39 -10.85 13.35
N ARG A 66 -6.50 -11.04 12.63
CA ARG A 66 -6.46 -11.48 11.22
C ARG A 66 -5.74 -10.49 10.30
N ASN A 67 -5.94 -9.19 10.54
CA ASN A 67 -5.28 -8.14 9.80
C ASN A 67 -3.76 -8.13 10.06
N ILE A 68 -3.34 -8.37 11.30
CA ILE A 68 -1.93 -8.49 11.68
C ILE A 68 -1.31 -9.72 11.02
N GLU A 69 -1.95 -10.89 11.12
CA GLU A 69 -1.47 -12.14 10.50
C GLU A 69 -1.32 -12.00 8.98
N GLU A 70 -2.27 -11.35 8.31
CA GLU A 70 -2.17 -11.07 6.87
C GLU A 70 -1.02 -10.09 6.56
N GLY A 71 -0.89 -9.03 7.35
CA GLY A 71 0.19 -8.06 7.21
C GLY A 71 1.56 -8.71 7.39
N GLU A 72 1.73 -9.53 8.42
CA GLU A 72 2.95 -10.28 8.71
C GLU A 72 3.30 -11.25 7.59
N ALA A 73 2.34 -12.07 7.14
CA ALA A 73 2.56 -13.00 6.03
C ALA A 73 2.98 -12.29 4.74
N ARG A 74 2.39 -11.12 4.47
CA ARG A 74 2.74 -10.29 3.32
C ARG A 74 4.15 -9.71 3.45
N LEU A 75 4.49 -9.14 4.61
CA LEU A 75 5.81 -8.56 4.88
C LEU A 75 6.91 -9.62 4.85
N ASN A 76 6.68 -10.82 5.39
CA ASN A 76 7.64 -11.93 5.35
C ASN A 76 7.92 -12.38 3.91
N LEU A 77 6.90 -12.44 3.06
CA LEU A 77 7.11 -12.72 1.63
C LEU A 77 7.94 -11.63 0.95
N MET A 78 7.66 -10.36 1.27
CA MET A 78 8.43 -9.24 0.75
C MET A 78 9.89 -9.27 1.21
N ASP A 79 10.15 -9.60 2.47
CA ASP A 79 11.50 -9.72 3.02
C ASP A 79 12.29 -10.84 2.32
N SER A 80 11.67 -12.02 2.16
CA SER A 80 12.27 -13.13 1.41
C SER A 80 12.60 -12.73 -0.03
N ASN A 81 11.70 -12.01 -0.70
CA ASN A 81 11.93 -11.52 -2.06
C ASN A 81 13.08 -10.51 -2.12
N LEU A 82 13.18 -9.60 -1.15
CA LEU A 82 14.26 -8.62 -1.09
C LEU A 82 15.61 -9.27 -0.79
N GLN A 83 15.63 -10.35 -0.02
CA GLN A 83 16.84 -11.15 0.20
C GLN A 83 17.30 -11.77 -1.13
N SER A 84 16.41 -12.44 -1.86
CA SER A 84 16.75 -13.00 -3.18
C SER A 84 17.18 -11.93 -4.19
N ALA A 85 16.51 -10.76 -4.20
CA ALA A 85 16.92 -9.62 -5.01
C ALA A 85 18.34 -9.13 -4.67
N THR A 86 18.68 -9.10 -3.38
CA THR A 86 20.01 -8.71 -2.90
C THR A 86 21.08 -9.70 -3.37
N ASP A 87 20.82 -11.01 -3.27
CA ASP A 87 21.74 -12.05 -3.73
C ASP A 87 21.99 -11.96 -5.25
N ILE A 88 20.93 -11.70 -6.03
CA ILE A 88 21.03 -11.47 -7.48
C ILE A 88 21.89 -10.23 -7.78
N LEU A 89 21.66 -9.11 -7.08
CA LEU A 89 22.45 -7.89 -7.27
C LEU A 89 23.93 -8.09 -6.91
N GLN A 90 24.22 -8.88 -5.88
CA GLN A 90 25.59 -9.26 -5.53
C GLN A 90 26.23 -10.07 -6.66
N ARG A 91 25.52 -11.05 -7.23
CA ARG A 91 26.01 -11.83 -8.37
C ARG A 91 26.26 -10.97 -9.61
N ILE A 92 25.34 -10.06 -9.94
CA ILE A 92 25.52 -9.11 -11.05
C ILE A 92 26.77 -8.26 -10.82
N ARG A 93 26.98 -7.78 -9.58
CA ARG A 93 28.18 -7.00 -9.22
C ARG A 93 29.46 -7.81 -9.40
N GLU A 94 29.49 -9.07 -8.96
CA GLU A 94 30.64 -9.95 -9.16
C GLU A 94 30.98 -10.12 -10.64
N LEU A 95 29.99 -10.44 -11.47
CA LEU A 95 30.16 -10.60 -12.92
C LEU A 95 30.63 -9.30 -13.57
N THR A 96 30.09 -8.16 -13.15
CA THR A 96 30.48 -6.84 -13.68
C THR A 96 31.94 -6.51 -13.32
N VAL A 97 32.37 -6.78 -12.10
CA VAL A 97 33.77 -6.59 -11.67
C VAL A 97 34.70 -7.55 -12.40
N GLN A 98 34.28 -8.80 -12.62
CA GLN A 98 35.04 -9.76 -13.42
C GLN A 98 35.17 -9.29 -14.87
N ALA A 99 34.08 -8.85 -15.50
CA ALA A 99 34.08 -8.34 -16.87
C ALA A 99 34.93 -7.06 -17.03
N ALA A 100 35.01 -6.23 -15.99
CA ALA A 100 35.89 -5.05 -15.98
C ALA A 100 37.38 -5.40 -15.87
N ASN A 101 37.72 -6.63 -15.47
CA ASN A 101 39.09 -7.10 -15.41
C ASN A 101 39.60 -7.46 -16.82
N GLY A 102 40.65 -6.79 -17.29
CA GLY A 102 41.14 -6.88 -18.68
C GLY A 102 41.77 -8.23 -19.08
N THR A 103 41.71 -9.24 -18.22
CA THR A 103 42.25 -10.59 -18.48
C THR A 103 41.29 -11.51 -19.22
N TYR A 104 40.00 -11.17 -19.30
CA TYR A 104 38.99 -12.00 -19.96
C TYR A 104 38.89 -11.73 -21.46
N THR A 105 38.55 -12.76 -22.23
CA THR A 105 38.35 -12.58 -23.68
C THR A 105 37.00 -11.92 -23.97
N LYS A 106 36.83 -11.36 -25.17
CA LYS A 106 35.54 -10.81 -25.61
C LYS A 106 34.41 -11.83 -25.53
N GLU A 107 34.70 -13.09 -25.85
CA GLU A 107 33.72 -14.18 -25.78
C GLU A 107 33.29 -14.47 -24.35
N ASP A 108 34.22 -14.43 -23.39
CA ASP A 108 33.89 -14.61 -21.97
C ASP A 108 33.02 -13.45 -21.45
N THR A 109 33.35 -12.21 -21.82
CA THR A 109 32.53 -11.05 -21.43
C THR A 109 31.13 -11.08 -22.03
N LYS A 110 30.96 -11.65 -23.24
CA LYS A 110 29.63 -11.86 -23.84
C LYS A 110 28.80 -12.86 -23.04
N LYS A 111 29.40 -13.98 -22.62
CA LYS A 111 28.71 -14.97 -21.77
C LYS A 111 28.30 -14.39 -20.42
N MET A 112 29.19 -13.60 -19.80
CA MET A 112 28.84 -12.87 -18.57
C MET A 112 27.69 -11.89 -18.79
N ALA A 113 27.66 -11.17 -19.92
CA ALA A 113 26.56 -10.27 -20.25
C ALA A 113 25.21 -11.00 -20.40
N ILE A 114 25.22 -12.20 -21.01
CA ILE A 114 24.01 -13.05 -21.11
C ILE A 114 23.56 -13.50 -19.71
N GLU A 115 24.49 -13.91 -18.84
CA GLU A 115 24.16 -14.27 -17.45
C GLU A 115 23.58 -13.07 -16.68
N ILE A 116 24.16 -11.88 -16.84
CA ILE A 116 23.62 -10.64 -16.25
C ILE A 116 22.20 -10.35 -16.77
N ASP A 117 21.93 -10.49 -18.07
CA ASP A 117 20.58 -10.29 -18.62
C ASP A 117 19.56 -11.27 -18.00
N GLN A 118 19.94 -12.53 -17.82
CA GLN A 118 19.09 -13.54 -17.15
C GLN A 118 18.83 -13.19 -15.69
N LEU A 119 19.86 -12.73 -14.96
CA LEU A 119 19.73 -12.28 -13.57
C LEU A 119 18.82 -11.05 -13.45
N ILE A 120 18.89 -10.11 -14.40
CA ILE A 120 17.96 -8.96 -14.44
C ILE A 120 16.52 -9.44 -14.69
N ARG A 121 16.31 -10.41 -15.60
CA ARG A 121 14.98 -11.01 -15.82
C ARG A 121 14.44 -11.65 -14.55
N GLU A 122 15.28 -12.37 -13.80
CA GLU A 122 14.91 -12.96 -12.52
C GLU A 122 14.56 -11.89 -11.48
N LEU A 123 15.34 -10.81 -11.39
CA LEU A 123 15.05 -9.68 -10.52
C LEU A 123 13.70 -9.03 -10.86
N VAL A 124 13.39 -8.84 -12.15
CA VAL A 124 12.08 -8.31 -12.58
C VAL A 124 10.95 -9.27 -12.23
N ASN A 125 11.17 -10.58 -12.31
CA ASN A 125 10.16 -11.57 -11.87
C ASN A 125 9.89 -11.46 -10.37
N ILE A 126 10.94 -11.30 -9.54
CA ILE A 126 10.79 -11.06 -8.10
C ILE A 126 10.01 -9.76 -7.87
N ALA A 127 10.37 -8.69 -8.58
CA ALA A 127 9.69 -7.38 -8.49
C ALA A 127 8.23 -7.40 -8.98
N ASN A 128 7.83 -8.43 -9.75
CA ASN A 128 6.46 -8.70 -10.21
C ASN A 128 5.72 -9.73 -9.33
N SER A 129 6.23 -10.06 -8.15
CA SER A 129 5.60 -11.02 -7.25
C SER A 129 4.23 -10.58 -6.72
N TYR A 130 3.36 -11.57 -6.51
CA TYR A 130 1.99 -11.39 -6.01
C TYR A 130 1.83 -11.99 -4.62
N TYR A 131 1.01 -11.34 -3.80
CA TYR A 131 0.43 -11.92 -2.61
C TYR A 131 -1.09 -12.03 -2.80
N LYS A 132 -1.59 -13.27 -2.82
CA LYS A 132 -2.97 -13.60 -3.21
C LYS A 132 -3.27 -13.04 -4.61
N GLN A 133 -4.15 -12.06 -4.72
CA GLN A 133 -4.54 -11.42 -6.00
C GLN A 133 -4.01 -10.00 -6.15
N THR A 134 -3.11 -9.58 -5.25
CA THR A 134 -2.59 -8.21 -5.21
C THR A 134 -1.09 -8.22 -5.45
N SER A 135 -0.61 -7.29 -6.27
CA SER A 135 0.83 -7.08 -6.45
C SER A 135 1.47 -6.67 -5.13
N LEU A 136 2.69 -7.16 -4.85
CA LEU A 136 3.45 -6.73 -3.68
C LEU A 136 4.01 -5.31 -3.84
N TYR A 137 4.36 -4.92 -5.07
CA TYR A 137 5.15 -3.74 -5.38
C TYR A 137 4.45 -2.73 -6.32
N GLY A 138 3.22 -3.01 -6.75
CA GLY A 138 2.45 -2.17 -7.68
C GLY A 138 1.63 -1.03 -7.07
N GLY A 139 1.69 -0.84 -5.75
CA GLY A 139 0.86 0.15 -5.06
C GLY A 139 -0.60 -0.30 -5.00
N TYR A 140 -1.55 0.56 -5.41
CA TYR A 140 -2.97 0.19 -5.54
C TYR A 140 -3.29 -0.55 -6.84
N LYS A 141 -2.41 -0.48 -7.85
CA LYS A 141 -2.60 -1.25 -9.08
C LYS A 141 -2.42 -2.74 -8.84
N THR A 142 -3.32 -3.52 -9.44
CA THR A 142 -3.32 -4.99 -9.39
C THR A 142 -2.58 -5.62 -10.55
N ASP A 143 -2.32 -4.86 -11.62
CA ASP A 143 -1.57 -5.34 -12.79
C ASP A 143 -0.08 -5.49 -12.50
N LEU A 144 0.66 -6.06 -13.47
CA LEU A 144 2.11 -6.24 -13.36
C LEU A 144 2.81 -4.90 -13.17
N PRO A 145 3.55 -4.70 -12.05
CA PRO A 145 4.19 -3.43 -11.77
C PRO A 145 5.38 -3.13 -12.68
N PHE A 146 6.08 -4.14 -13.22
CA PHE A 146 7.25 -3.94 -14.07
C PHE A 146 7.05 -4.63 -15.42
N ARG A 147 7.26 -3.86 -16.49
CA ARG A 147 7.27 -4.35 -17.87
C ARG A 147 8.70 -4.27 -18.43
N ILE A 148 9.15 -5.37 -19.03
CA ILE A 148 10.41 -5.41 -19.77
C ILE A 148 10.18 -5.00 -21.22
N GLU A 149 11.04 -4.14 -21.72
CA GLU A 149 11.15 -3.83 -23.15
C GLU A 149 12.47 -4.44 -23.63
N THR A 150 12.34 -5.42 -24.51
CA THR A 150 13.45 -6.19 -25.05
C THR A 150 13.82 -5.71 -26.45
N GLY A 151 15.06 -5.96 -26.84
CA GLY A 151 15.53 -5.67 -28.19
C GLY A 151 16.72 -6.53 -28.57
N LEU A 152 16.87 -6.77 -29.86
CA LEU A 152 18.05 -7.46 -30.40
C LEU A 152 19.30 -6.63 -30.13
N SER A 153 20.31 -7.28 -29.57
CA SER A 153 21.65 -6.70 -29.43
C SER A 153 22.53 -7.14 -30.59
N GLU A 154 23.03 -6.19 -31.38
CA GLU A 154 23.93 -6.47 -32.52
C GLU A 154 25.22 -7.21 -32.08
N ASP A 155 25.68 -6.97 -30.86
CA ASP A 155 26.91 -7.58 -30.34
C ASP A 155 26.73 -9.01 -29.83
N LEU A 156 25.53 -9.36 -29.38
CA LEU A 156 25.24 -10.65 -28.72
C LEU A 156 24.42 -11.61 -29.59
N ASP A 157 23.84 -11.14 -30.70
CA ASP A 157 22.88 -11.90 -31.53
C ASP A 157 21.78 -12.55 -30.66
N TYR A 158 21.38 -11.82 -29.61
CA TYR A 158 20.52 -12.27 -28.54
C TYR A 158 19.59 -11.13 -28.11
N GLU A 159 18.37 -11.49 -27.72
CA GLU A 159 17.37 -10.53 -27.23
C GLU A 159 17.66 -10.17 -25.78
N VAL A 160 18.08 -8.93 -25.56
CA VAL A 160 18.41 -8.40 -24.23
C VAL A 160 17.36 -7.43 -23.74
N ILE A 161 17.25 -7.27 -22.43
CA ILE A 161 16.47 -6.17 -21.84
C ILE A 161 17.15 -4.85 -22.20
N LYS A 162 16.39 -3.94 -22.82
CA LYS A 162 16.82 -2.56 -23.09
C LYS A 162 16.31 -1.60 -22.02
N LYS A 163 15.09 -1.81 -21.53
CA LYS A 163 14.46 -0.95 -20.53
C LYS A 163 13.51 -1.75 -19.66
N VAL A 164 13.45 -1.40 -18.38
CA VAL A 164 12.42 -1.87 -17.46
C VAL A 164 11.58 -0.66 -17.07
N VAL A 165 10.27 -0.73 -17.29
CA VAL A 165 9.33 0.36 -17.02
C VAL A 165 8.44 -0.04 -15.84
N TYR A 166 8.42 0.80 -14.81
CA TYR A 166 7.45 0.68 -13.72
C TYR A 166 6.10 1.26 -14.15
N MET A 167 5.06 0.44 -14.08
CA MET A 167 3.68 0.76 -14.45
C MET A 167 2.74 0.85 -13.23
N GLY A 168 3.25 0.60 -12.02
CA GLY A 168 2.51 0.75 -10.77
C GLY A 168 2.22 2.21 -10.40
N ASP A 169 1.64 2.42 -9.22
CA ASP A 169 1.42 3.75 -8.62
C ASP A 169 2.12 3.87 -7.26
N ASP A 170 2.18 5.09 -6.71
CA ASP A 170 2.79 5.38 -5.40
C ASP A 170 1.88 5.08 -4.18
N GLY A 171 0.84 4.25 -4.36
CA GLY A 171 -0.17 3.95 -3.36
C GLY A 171 0.36 3.27 -2.09
N ILE A 172 -0.12 3.71 -0.93
CA ILE A 172 0.22 3.14 0.37
C ILE A 172 -0.98 2.36 0.93
N ILE A 173 -0.80 1.06 1.15
CA ILE A 173 -1.84 0.20 1.71
C ILE A 173 -1.66 0.17 3.23
N MET A 174 -2.61 0.82 3.92
CA MET A 174 -2.69 0.83 5.38
C MET A 174 -3.65 -0.26 5.86
N ARG A 175 -3.24 -1.01 6.88
CA ARG A 175 -4.04 -2.06 7.52
C ARG A 175 -4.27 -1.70 8.99
N GLN A 176 -5.53 -1.75 9.42
CA GLN A 176 -5.90 -1.48 10.81
C GLN A 176 -5.48 -2.65 11.71
N VAL A 177 -4.72 -2.36 12.76
CA VAL A 177 -4.22 -3.36 13.74
C VAL A 177 -4.71 -3.08 15.16
N ASP A 178 -5.25 -1.89 15.42
CA ASP A 178 -5.98 -1.54 16.63
C ASP A 178 -7.03 -0.47 16.29
N THR A 179 -7.83 -0.07 17.27
CA THR A 179 -8.92 0.92 17.20
C THR A 179 -8.48 2.22 16.54
N TRP A 180 -7.24 2.65 16.75
CA TRP A 180 -6.69 3.90 16.19
C TRP A 180 -5.35 3.72 15.46
N ASP A 181 -4.84 2.49 15.39
CA ASP A 181 -3.52 2.22 14.83
C ASP A 181 -3.62 1.51 13.49
N PHE A 182 -2.89 2.07 12.51
CA PHE A 182 -2.78 1.56 11.17
C PHE A 182 -1.32 1.37 10.81
N VAL A 183 -1.02 0.25 10.16
CA VAL A 183 0.33 -0.11 9.73
C VAL A 183 0.36 -0.24 8.22
N GLN A 184 1.41 0.30 7.60
CA GLN A 184 1.66 0.13 6.17
C GLN A 184 2.11 -1.31 5.90
N ILE A 185 1.47 -1.98 4.93
CA ILE A 185 1.74 -3.39 4.57
C ILE A 185 2.24 -3.58 3.14
N ASN A 186 2.61 -2.50 2.45
CA ASN A 186 3.23 -2.56 1.12
C ASN A 186 4.44 -1.65 1.02
N LEU A 187 5.29 -1.93 0.04
CA LEU A 187 6.42 -1.11 -0.34
C LEU A 187 6.29 -0.81 -1.83
N ASN A 188 6.71 0.39 -2.21
CA ASN A 188 6.56 0.81 -3.58
C ASN A 188 7.71 0.29 -4.45
N GLY A 189 7.39 -0.43 -5.53
CA GLY A 189 8.38 -0.97 -6.45
C GLY A 189 9.25 0.12 -7.07
N ASN A 190 8.66 1.28 -7.37
CA ASN A 190 9.37 2.42 -7.92
C ASN A 190 10.49 2.91 -6.99
N ARG A 191 10.26 2.91 -5.68
CA ARG A 191 11.25 3.35 -4.68
C ARG A 191 12.27 2.28 -4.31
N LEU A 192 11.87 1.01 -4.42
CA LEU A 192 12.71 -0.12 -4.04
C LEU A 192 13.69 -0.51 -5.14
N PHE A 193 13.25 -0.46 -6.39
CA PHE A 193 13.99 -1.01 -7.53
C PHE A 193 14.50 0.05 -8.51
N ALA A 194 14.07 1.32 -8.41
CA ALA A 194 14.69 2.38 -9.21
C ALA A 194 16.11 2.64 -8.71
N SER A 195 17.07 2.62 -9.64
CA SER A 195 18.49 2.86 -9.36
C SER A 195 18.91 4.31 -9.55
N GLU A 196 18.09 5.14 -10.21
CA GLU A 196 18.44 6.50 -10.59
C GLU A 196 17.33 7.49 -10.28
N ASN A 197 17.74 8.73 -10.03
CA ASN A 197 16.80 9.84 -9.95
C ASN A 197 16.23 10.11 -11.34
N MET A 198 14.90 10.15 -11.46
CA MET A 198 14.28 10.60 -12.70
C MET A 198 14.45 12.11 -12.83
N ILE A 199 14.90 12.55 -13.99
CA ILE A 199 15.00 13.96 -14.36
C ILE A 199 14.03 14.20 -15.51
N ILE A 200 13.06 15.06 -15.29
CA ILE A 200 12.16 15.57 -16.32
C ILE A 200 12.58 16.99 -16.62
N LYS A 201 12.96 17.24 -17.88
CA LYS A 201 13.26 18.58 -18.38
C LYS A 201 12.17 18.97 -19.36
N SER A 202 11.64 20.19 -19.23
CA SER A 202 10.68 20.72 -20.18
C SER A 202 11.26 20.73 -21.60
N SER A 203 10.46 20.32 -22.58
CA SER A 203 10.84 20.26 -23.99
C SER A 203 11.02 21.65 -24.61
N GLU A 204 10.30 22.66 -24.12
CA GLU A 204 10.32 24.03 -24.61
C GLU A 204 10.96 25.02 -23.61
N PRO A 205 11.67 26.06 -24.07
CA PRO A 205 12.16 27.13 -23.21
C PRO A 205 11.02 27.89 -22.52
N GLY A 206 11.04 27.94 -21.19
CA GLY A 206 10.12 28.73 -20.36
C GLY A 206 10.63 30.16 -20.07
N THR A 207 11.56 30.69 -20.88
CA THR A 207 12.12 32.04 -20.67
C THR A 207 11.02 33.09 -20.78
N GLY A 208 10.74 33.80 -19.68
CA GLY A 208 9.66 34.80 -19.63
C GLY A 208 8.25 34.22 -19.55
N TYR A 209 8.12 32.92 -19.25
CA TYR A 209 6.81 32.28 -19.09
C TYR A 209 6.02 32.93 -17.93
N VAL A 210 4.77 33.28 -18.24
CA VAL A 210 3.76 33.74 -17.29
C VAL A 210 2.46 33.05 -17.64
N ALA A 211 1.83 32.40 -16.66
CA ALA A 211 0.56 31.71 -16.88
C ALA A 211 -0.55 32.70 -17.31
N ASP A 212 -1.24 32.39 -18.39
CA ASP A 212 -2.30 33.21 -18.98
C ASP A 212 -3.69 32.96 -18.37
N ARG A 213 -3.87 31.78 -17.77
CA ARG A 213 -5.08 31.31 -17.08
C ARG A 213 -4.72 30.46 -15.86
N ASP A 214 -5.71 30.23 -15.00
CA ASP A 214 -5.58 29.28 -13.90
C ASP A 214 -5.56 27.85 -14.45
N MET A 215 -4.61 27.05 -13.98
CA MET A 215 -4.40 25.67 -14.40
C MET A 215 -3.91 24.82 -13.23
N SER A 216 -4.17 23.52 -13.30
CA SER A 216 -3.76 22.56 -12.28
C SER A 216 -3.16 21.33 -12.92
N PHE A 217 -2.07 20.85 -12.37
CA PHE A 217 -1.46 19.58 -12.75
C PHE A 217 -1.09 18.81 -11.49
N LYS A 218 -0.83 17.51 -11.60
CA LYS A 218 -0.42 16.65 -10.49
C LYS A 218 1.01 16.17 -10.72
N ILE A 219 1.82 16.24 -9.67
CA ILE A 219 3.11 15.53 -9.61
C ILE A 219 2.97 14.42 -8.58
N ASN A 220 3.21 13.17 -8.96
CA ASN A 220 3.07 11.99 -8.10
C ASN A 220 1.71 11.97 -7.37
N GLY A 221 0.65 12.36 -8.07
CA GLY A 221 -0.72 12.44 -7.54
C GLY A 221 -1.05 13.70 -6.70
N MET A 222 -0.07 14.56 -6.39
CA MET A 222 -0.27 15.80 -5.61
C MET A 222 -0.53 16.99 -6.54
N GLU A 223 -1.64 17.70 -6.29
CA GLU A 223 -2.08 18.83 -7.12
C GLU A 223 -1.21 20.09 -6.91
N VAL A 224 -0.71 20.64 -8.01
CA VAL A 224 -0.06 21.95 -8.13
C VAL A 224 -0.99 22.90 -8.83
N LYS A 225 -1.37 23.98 -8.16
CA LYS A 225 -2.22 25.04 -8.71
C LYS A 225 -1.38 26.21 -9.21
N VAL A 226 -1.45 26.47 -10.50
CA VAL A 226 -0.84 27.62 -11.17
C VAL A 226 -1.95 28.64 -11.43
N PHE A 227 -1.80 29.84 -10.92
CA PHE A 227 -2.74 30.93 -11.15
C PHE A 227 -2.27 31.81 -12.29
N LYS A 228 -3.21 32.49 -12.94
CA LYS A 228 -2.91 33.52 -13.94
C LYS A 228 -1.96 34.56 -13.35
N GLY A 229 -0.84 34.79 -14.03
CA GLY A 229 0.22 35.71 -13.60
C GLY A 229 1.39 35.04 -12.90
N ASP A 230 1.33 33.75 -12.56
CA ASP A 230 2.47 33.02 -12.01
C ASP A 230 3.59 32.89 -13.04
N ASN A 231 4.81 33.19 -12.63
CA ASN A 231 6.02 32.99 -13.41
C ASN A 231 6.66 31.61 -13.14
N LEU A 232 7.67 31.25 -13.93
CA LEU A 232 8.36 29.95 -13.80
C LEU A 232 8.98 29.74 -12.40
N GLU A 233 9.50 30.80 -11.78
CA GLU A 233 10.08 30.75 -10.42
C GLU A 233 9.00 30.40 -9.37
N THR A 234 7.83 31.03 -9.48
CA THR A 234 6.69 30.78 -8.59
C THR A 234 6.20 29.33 -8.74
N ILE A 235 6.20 28.80 -9.96
CA ILE A 235 5.84 27.40 -10.23
C ILE A 235 6.87 26.44 -9.59
N VAL A 236 8.16 26.74 -9.73
CA VAL A 236 9.24 25.96 -9.08
C VAL A 236 9.09 25.96 -7.56
N GLU A 237 8.82 27.13 -6.95
CA GLU A 237 8.59 27.23 -5.50
C GLU A 237 7.37 26.42 -5.06
N LYS A 238 6.27 26.48 -5.82
CA LYS A 238 5.06 25.69 -5.53
C LYS A 238 5.34 24.20 -5.58
N ILE A 239 6.11 23.72 -6.57
CA ILE A 239 6.50 22.30 -6.66
C ILE A 239 7.35 21.91 -5.44
N ASN A 240 8.36 22.71 -5.10
CA ASN A 240 9.25 22.44 -3.96
C ASN A 240 8.52 22.47 -2.60
N ASN A 241 7.43 23.23 -2.49
CA ASN A 241 6.63 23.33 -1.27
C ASN A 241 5.66 22.16 -1.04
N LEU A 242 5.46 21.28 -2.03
CA LEU A 242 4.56 20.11 -1.90
C LEU A 242 5.08 19.04 -0.91
N LYS A 243 6.34 19.15 -0.44
CA LYS A 243 7.00 18.16 0.45
C LYS A 243 6.94 16.72 -0.07
N ILE A 244 6.87 16.58 -1.39
CA ILE A 244 7.05 15.31 -2.09
C ILE A 244 8.56 15.09 -2.33
N PRO A 245 9.01 13.85 -2.59
CA PRO A 245 10.42 13.54 -2.84
C PRO A 245 10.90 14.04 -4.22
N VAL A 246 10.56 15.27 -4.60
CA VAL A 246 10.85 15.89 -5.90
C VAL A 246 11.39 17.30 -5.65
N LYS A 247 12.38 17.69 -6.44
CA LYS A 247 13.00 19.01 -6.45
C LYS A 247 12.87 19.60 -7.85
N ALA A 248 12.25 20.77 -7.94
CA ALA A 248 12.21 21.57 -9.15
C ALA A 248 13.28 22.67 -9.11
N TYR A 249 13.89 22.97 -10.26
CA TYR A 249 14.78 24.11 -10.45
C TYR A 249 14.78 24.57 -11.92
N ILE A 250 15.32 25.75 -12.16
CA ILE A 250 15.47 26.30 -13.51
C ILE A 250 16.90 26.02 -13.99
N ASP A 251 17.03 25.31 -15.11
CA ASP A 251 18.29 25.14 -15.81
C ASP A 251 18.44 26.25 -16.87
N ASN A 252 19.49 27.08 -16.72
CA ASN A 252 19.85 28.15 -17.64
C ASN A 252 21.23 27.92 -18.28
N SER A 253 21.66 26.66 -18.40
CA SER A 253 22.97 26.31 -18.97
C SER A 253 23.15 26.71 -20.45
N THR A 254 22.05 26.86 -21.20
CA THR A 254 22.05 27.20 -22.63
C THR A 254 21.61 28.63 -22.94
N GLY A 255 21.44 29.48 -21.92
CA GLY A 255 20.93 30.86 -22.07
C GLY A 255 19.40 30.97 -22.17
N ASN A 256 18.71 29.83 -22.12
CA ASN A 256 17.27 29.69 -22.07
C ASN A 256 16.88 29.01 -20.75
N ASN A 257 15.78 29.44 -20.13
CA ASN A 257 15.28 28.87 -18.88
C ASN A 257 14.44 27.63 -19.16
N PHE A 258 14.91 26.47 -18.69
CA PHE A 258 14.14 25.22 -18.74
C PHE A 258 13.70 24.83 -17.33
N LEU A 259 12.44 24.43 -17.18
CA LEU A 259 11.98 23.79 -15.95
C LEU A 259 12.55 22.38 -15.89
N VAL A 260 13.29 22.09 -14.83
CA VAL A 260 13.79 20.76 -14.52
C VAL A 260 13.19 20.29 -13.21
N ILE A 261 12.68 19.06 -13.23
CA ILE A 261 12.11 18.37 -12.09
C ILE A 261 12.94 17.10 -11.88
N GLU A 262 13.60 17.01 -10.74
CA GLU A 262 14.45 15.89 -10.36
C GLU A 262 13.87 15.20 -9.12
N SER A 263 13.87 13.88 -9.09
CA SER A 263 13.48 13.14 -7.89
C SER A 263 14.59 13.22 -6.84
N THR A 264 14.27 13.54 -5.58
CA THR A 264 15.27 13.59 -4.50
C THR A 264 15.66 12.22 -3.95
N ILE A 265 14.87 11.20 -4.26
CA ILE A 265 15.11 9.78 -3.97
C ILE A 265 14.89 9.03 -5.29
N PRO A 266 15.62 7.96 -5.62
CA PRO A 266 15.36 7.17 -6.82
C PRO A 266 13.90 6.69 -6.89
N HIS A 267 13.13 7.30 -7.80
CA HIS A 267 11.77 6.90 -8.18
C HIS A 267 11.39 7.64 -9.48
N ASN A 268 10.51 7.03 -10.27
CA ASN A 268 9.86 7.67 -11.40
C ASN A 268 8.95 8.79 -10.91
N ILE A 269 9.03 9.93 -11.59
CA ILE A 269 8.14 11.08 -11.41
C ILE A 269 6.99 10.92 -12.40
N THR A 270 5.76 10.95 -11.92
CA THR A 270 4.57 11.01 -12.76
C THR A 270 4.04 12.43 -12.80
N ILE A 271 3.75 12.92 -14.00
CA ILE A 271 3.12 14.22 -14.22
C ILE A 271 1.80 13.95 -14.94
N GLU A 272 0.70 14.41 -14.37
CA GLU A 272 -0.64 14.30 -14.96
C GLU A 272 -1.28 15.68 -15.02
N ASP A 273 -1.68 16.14 -16.21
CA ASP A 273 -2.46 17.36 -16.34
C ASP A 273 -3.91 17.12 -15.86
N VAL A 274 -4.48 18.09 -15.14
CA VAL A 274 -5.85 18.02 -14.64
C VAL A 274 -6.71 19.02 -15.44
N GLY A 275 -7.66 18.50 -16.23
CA GLY A 275 -8.56 19.33 -17.05
C GLY A 275 -7.96 19.71 -18.41
N ASP A 276 -8.22 20.91 -18.90
CA ASP A 276 -7.71 21.45 -20.18
C ASP A 276 -6.24 21.96 -20.07
N GLY A 277 -5.43 21.35 -19.19
CA GLY A 277 -4.03 21.73 -18.99
C GLY A 277 -3.20 21.37 -20.22
N GLU A 278 -2.52 22.35 -20.82
CA GLU A 278 -1.64 22.19 -21.99
C GLU A 278 -0.15 22.35 -21.62
N LEU A 279 0.20 22.26 -20.33
CA LEU A 279 1.55 22.56 -19.85
C LEU A 279 2.59 21.50 -20.23
N TRP A 280 2.17 20.24 -20.36
CA TRP A 280 3.07 19.12 -20.61
C TRP A 280 2.57 18.28 -21.80
N ARG A 281 2.35 18.92 -22.95
CA ARG A 281 2.25 18.18 -24.23
C ARG A 281 3.66 17.86 -24.72
N ASP A 282 4.02 16.57 -24.72
CA ASP A 282 4.90 16.00 -25.75
C ASP A 282 4.20 16.05 -27.12
#